data_AF-A0A8X6LRQ0-F1
#
_entry.id   AF-A0A8X6LRQ0-F1
#
_cell.length_a   1.000
_cell.length_b   1.000
_cell.length_c   1.000
_cell.angle_alpha   90.00
_cell.angle_beta   90.00
_cell.angle_gamma   90.00
#
_symmetry.space_group_name_H-M   'P 1'
#
loop_
_entity.id
_entity.type
_entity.pdbx_description
1 polymer ?
#
loop_
_entity_poly.entity_id
_entity_poly.type
_entity_poly.pdbx_seq_one_letter_code
_entity_poly.pdbx_strand_id
1 'polypeptide(L)'
;MGRRIPKSRKQKKLKFVDPCYKGPHINEKKNGKNLLPNDPPKCADEQKMSRNLEEFFDLKNKVKENKFKRRRRKKVQKDDFIIVKNHIVDIEQPGMEKKVKSLPAIVKQERFENEHQFFNRLQKMANQAIVEARIETKYNIELKNIDEEGNAEFVNASEEVKERKSNKRKKYAEKQKEKKLSKKFDNEFDLKKERVLFGEVASAPPVLRAKLKKAPEFNKAGKRQLFLKKMFPSITEPEEKNVAPLSKKLKNVQPEVKKNLEIERLRVVQLYRMMKSKKAS
;
A
#
# COMPACT_ATOMS: atom_id res chain seq x y z
N MET A 1 -42.02 9.12 0.46
CA MET A 1 -41.66 8.36 -0.76
C MET A 1 -40.19 7.94 -0.67
N GLY A 2 -39.91 6.70 -0.24
CA GLY A 2 -38.55 6.23 0.07
C GLY A 2 -37.69 6.00 -1.18
N ARG A 3 -36.40 6.38 -1.10
CA ARG A 3 -35.42 6.18 -2.20
C ARG A 3 -35.10 4.70 -2.38
N ARG A 4 -35.23 4.20 -3.61
CA ARG A 4 -34.89 2.80 -3.98
C ARG A 4 -33.38 2.58 -3.93
N ILE A 5 -32.95 1.64 -3.09
CA ILE A 5 -31.54 1.19 -2.97
C ILE A 5 -31.18 0.36 -4.22
N PRO A 6 -30.04 0.62 -4.90
CA PRO A 6 -29.60 -0.18 -6.04
C PRO A 6 -29.14 -1.58 -5.59
N LYS A 7 -29.67 -2.63 -6.23
CA LYS A 7 -29.30 -4.03 -5.95
C LYS A 7 -27.86 -4.31 -6.39
N SER A 8 -27.10 -5.00 -5.54
CA SER A 8 -25.71 -5.38 -5.82
C SER A 8 -25.62 -6.39 -6.97
N ARG A 9 -24.71 -6.16 -7.91
CA ARG A 9 -24.52 -6.98 -9.13
C ARG A 9 -23.70 -8.26 -8.89
N LYS A 10 -23.28 -8.52 -7.64
CA LYS A 10 -22.22 -9.47 -7.29
C LYS A 10 -22.68 -10.85 -6.84
N GLN A 11 -23.98 -11.10 -6.72
CA GLN A 11 -24.49 -12.46 -6.55
C GLN A 11 -25.35 -12.80 -7.76
N LYS A 12 -24.72 -13.40 -8.78
CA LYS A 12 -25.45 -14.23 -9.74
C LYS A 12 -25.97 -15.40 -8.90
N LYS A 13 -27.20 -15.27 -8.38
CA LYS A 13 -27.93 -16.42 -7.84
C LYS A 13 -27.79 -17.53 -8.88
N LEU A 14 -27.33 -18.72 -8.47
CA LEU A 14 -27.49 -19.93 -9.27
C LEU A 14 -28.94 -19.87 -9.79
N LYS A 15 -29.10 -19.66 -11.10
CA LYS A 15 -30.43 -19.70 -11.69
C LYS A 15 -30.93 -21.10 -11.39
N PHE A 16 -32.14 -21.22 -10.87
CA PHE A 16 -32.78 -22.49 -10.63
C PHE A 16 -32.78 -23.26 -11.96
N VAL A 17 -31.83 -24.18 -12.11
CA VAL A 17 -31.80 -25.12 -13.23
C VAL A 17 -32.67 -26.26 -12.73
N ASP A 18 -33.90 -26.28 -13.19
CA ASP A 18 -34.84 -27.33 -12.85
C ASP A 18 -34.26 -28.67 -13.35
N PRO A 19 -33.92 -29.63 -12.46
CA PRO A 19 -33.25 -30.88 -12.84
C PRO A 19 -34.06 -31.72 -13.85
N CYS A 20 -35.36 -31.45 -13.95
CA CYS A 20 -36.30 -32.16 -14.80
C CYS A 20 -36.68 -31.39 -16.08
N TYR A 21 -36.06 -30.23 -16.35
CA TYR A 21 -36.35 -29.45 -17.56
C TYR A 21 -35.80 -30.14 -18.81
N LYS A 22 -36.71 -30.66 -19.65
CA LYS A 22 -36.41 -31.26 -20.98
C LYS A 22 -36.65 -30.30 -22.15
N GLY A 23 -36.70 -28.99 -21.90
CA GLY A 23 -36.87 -28.00 -22.97
C GLY A 23 -35.59 -27.79 -23.79
N PRO A 24 -35.69 -27.21 -25.00
CA PRO A 24 -34.53 -27.00 -25.87
C PRO A 24 -33.50 -26.10 -25.19
N HIS A 25 -32.24 -26.54 -25.17
CA HIS A 25 -31.15 -25.81 -24.53
C HIS A 25 -30.97 -24.45 -25.22
N ILE A 26 -30.97 -23.35 -24.46
CA ILE A 26 -30.90 -21.96 -24.98
C ILE A 26 -29.64 -21.70 -25.83
N ASN A 27 -28.62 -22.57 -25.73
CA ASN A 27 -27.38 -22.46 -26.49
C ASN A 27 -27.44 -23.11 -27.89
N GLU A 28 -28.51 -23.82 -28.25
CA GLU A 28 -28.54 -24.61 -29.50
C GLU A 28 -29.06 -23.85 -30.72
N LYS A 29 -29.61 -22.64 -30.56
CA LYS A 29 -30.29 -21.98 -31.67
C LYS A 29 -30.00 -20.50 -31.78
N LYS A 30 -28.74 -20.11 -32.03
CA LYS A 30 -28.44 -18.85 -32.74
C LYS A 30 -27.22 -19.01 -33.65
N ASN A 31 -27.53 -19.36 -34.90
CA ASN A 31 -26.70 -19.19 -36.10
C ASN A 31 -25.74 -20.36 -36.35
N GLY A 32 -25.78 -20.94 -37.55
CA GLY A 32 -25.05 -22.14 -37.98
C GLY A 32 -23.52 -22.03 -37.92
N LYS A 33 -22.98 -21.95 -36.70
CA LYS A 33 -21.58 -21.69 -36.36
C LYS A 33 -20.94 -22.79 -35.52
N ASN A 34 -21.61 -23.94 -35.40
CA ASN A 34 -21.05 -25.14 -34.81
C ASN A 34 -20.78 -26.17 -35.90
N LEU A 35 -20.11 -25.77 -36.99
CA LEU A 35 -19.31 -26.74 -37.73
C LEU A 35 -18.00 -26.81 -36.96
N LEU A 36 -17.61 -27.99 -36.51
CA LEU A 36 -16.24 -28.19 -36.04
C LEU A 36 -15.31 -27.81 -37.20
N PRO A 37 -14.10 -27.28 -36.94
CA PRO A 37 -13.19 -26.80 -37.99
C PRO A 37 -12.91 -27.79 -39.13
N ASN A 38 -13.17 -29.08 -38.93
CA ASN A 38 -12.94 -30.16 -39.89
C ASN A 38 -14.23 -30.84 -40.42
N ASP A 39 -15.42 -30.30 -40.14
CA ASP A 39 -16.64 -30.85 -40.73
C ASP A 39 -16.72 -30.50 -42.22
N PRO A 40 -17.10 -31.44 -43.10
CA PRO A 40 -17.27 -31.15 -44.51
C PRO A 40 -18.40 -30.13 -44.75
N PRO A 41 -18.31 -29.30 -45.81
CA PRO A 41 -19.37 -28.37 -46.15
C PRO A 41 -20.69 -29.12 -46.41
N LYS A 42 -21.80 -28.57 -45.91
CA LYS A 42 -23.14 -29.20 -46.02
C LYS A 42 -23.71 -29.19 -47.44
N CYS A 43 -23.29 -28.24 -48.27
CA CYS A 43 -23.69 -28.09 -49.66
C CYS A 43 -22.43 -27.85 -50.50
N ALA A 44 -22.23 -28.61 -51.59
CA ALA A 44 -21.06 -28.51 -52.45
C ALA A 44 -21.03 -27.21 -53.28
N ASP A 45 -22.21 -26.67 -53.61
CA ASP A 45 -22.35 -25.52 -54.52
C ASP A 45 -22.51 -24.17 -53.80
N GLU A 46 -22.64 -24.18 -52.47
CA GLU A 46 -22.75 -22.94 -51.67
C GLU A 46 -21.38 -22.38 -51.33
N GLN A 47 -20.76 -21.64 -52.25
CA GLN A 47 -19.61 -20.80 -51.93
C GLN A 47 -20.05 -19.63 -51.04
N LYS A 48 -19.82 -19.74 -49.74
CA LYS A 48 -20.04 -18.64 -48.80
C LYS A 48 -19.01 -17.55 -49.04
N MET A 49 -19.49 -16.32 -49.17
CA MET A 49 -18.64 -15.13 -49.21
C MET A 49 -17.80 -15.03 -47.93
N SER A 50 -16.60 -14.47 -48.03
CA SER A 50 -15.77 -14.24 -46.85
C SER A 50 -16.47 -13.29 -45.88
N ARG A 51 -16.29 -13.51 -44.58
CA ARG A 51 -16.94 -12.73 -43.53
C ARG A 51 -16.68 -11.22 -43.65
N ASN A 52 -15.46 -10.85 -44.05
CA ASN A 52 -15.09 -9.45 -44.24
C ASN A 52 -15.89 -8.80 -45.38
N LEU A 53 -16.18 -9.55 -46.44
CA LEU A 53 -17.03 -9.08 -47.55
C LEU A 53 -18.49 -8.95 -47.12
N GLU A 54 -19.01 -9.90 -46.35
CA GLU A 54 -20.35 -9.83 -45.78
C GLU A 54 -20.52 -8.59 -44.88
N GLU A 55 -19.55 -8.36 -43.98
CA GLU A 55 -19.52 -7.18 -43.11
C GLU A 55 -19.44 -5.86 -43.93
N PHE A 56 -18.71 -5.86 -45.05
CA PHE A 56 -18.64 -4.71 -45.95
C PHE A 56 -19.98 -4.42 -46.64
N PHE A 57 -20.68 -5.44 -47.14
CA PHE A 57 -22.02 -5.26 -47.73
C PHE A 57 -23.03 -4.76 -46.70
N ASP A 58 -23.00 -5.29 -45.48
CA ASP A 58 -23.81 -4.83 -44.37
C ASP A 58 -23.56 -3.34 -44.05
N LEU A 59 -22.30 -2.93 -44.02
CA LEU A 59 -21.93 -1.53 -43.82
C LEU A 59 -22.44 -0.66 -44.98
N LYS A 60 -22.24 -1.08 -46.24
CA LYS A 60 -22.72 -0.37 -47.43
C LYS A 60 -24.24 -0.20 -47.40
N ASN A 61 -24.99 -1.23 -47.01
CA ASN A 61 -26.44 -1.18 -46.87
C ASN A 61 -26.86 -0.23 -45.74
N LYS A 62 -26.21 -0.28 -44.57
CA LYS A 62 -26.47 0.64 -43.45
C LYS A 62 -26.17 2.11 -43.80
N VAL A 63 -25.17 2.37 -44.65
CA VAL A 63 -24.86 3.70 -45.18
C VAL A 63 -25.96 4.15 -46.15
N LYS A 64 -26.36 3.31 -47.11
CA LYS A 64 -27.46 3.61 -48.05
C LYS A 64 -28.77 3.92 -47.34
N GLU A 65 -29.07 3.17 -46.28
CA GLU A 65 -30.27 3.37 -45.46
C GLU A 65 -30.16 4.55 -44.48
N ASN A 66 -29.05 5.30 -44.47
CA ASN A 66 -28.79 6.41 -43.56
C ASN A 66 -29.01 6.07 -42.07
N LYS A 67 -28.83 4.80 -41.69
CA LYS A 67 -29.04 4.31 -40.32
C LYS A 67 -27.90 4.70 -39.36
N PHE A 68 -26.86 5.36 -39.86
CA PHE A 68 -25.81 5.93 -39.02
C PHE A 68 -26.33 7.19 -38.31
N LYS A 69 -26.80 7.02 -37.08
CA LYS A 69 -27.08 8.16 -36.19
C LYS A 69 -25.79 8.95 -36.00
N ARG A 70 -25.67 10.09 -36.67
CA ARG A 70 -24.61 11.07 -36.38
C ARG A 70 -24.75 11.47 -34.92
N ARG A 71 -23.83 11.00 -34.08
CA ARG A 71 -23.74 11.46 -32.69
C ARG A 71 -23.58 12.97 -32.73
N ARG A 72 -24.60 13.71 -32.28
CA ARG A 72 -24.47 15.15 -32.04
C ARG A 72 -23.36 15.33 -31.01
N ARG A 73 -22.25 15.94 -31.41
CA ARG A 73 -21.18 16.31 -30.47
C ARG A 73 -21.81 17.26 -29.45
N LYS A 74 -21.70 16.94 -28.16
CA LYS A 74 -22.11 17.87 -27.10
C LYS A 74 -21.25 19.13 -27.26
N LYS A 75 -21.87 20.31 -27.15
CA LYS A 75 -21.11 21.57 -27.06
C LYS A 75 -20.31 21.48 -25.75
N VAL A 76 -18.98 21.45 -25.86
CA VAL A 76 -18.07 21.53 -24.71
C VAL A 76 -18.28 22.90 -24.07
N GLN A 77 -18.48 22.97 -22.76
CA GLN A 77 -18.65 24.25 -22.08
C GLN A 77 -17.29 24.97 -22.10
N LYS A 78 -17.31 26.30 -22.19
CA LYS A 78 -16.09 27.11 -22.45
C LYS A 78 -15.03 27.02 -21.35
N ASP A 79 -15.32 26.38 -20.22
CA ASP A 79 -14.47 26.29 -19.04
C ASP A 79 -14.22 24.84 -18.55
N ASP A 80 -14.32 23.85 -19.44
CA ASP A 80 -14.01 22.43 -19.12
C ASP A 80 -12.49 22.15 -19.10
N PHE A 81 -11.66 23.09 -18.61
CA PHE A 81 -10.21 22.86 -18.53
C PHE A 81 -9.87 21.93 -17.36
N ILE A 82 -9.05 20.91 -17.63
CA ILE A 82 -8.53 20.05 -16.58
C ILE A 82 -7.52 20.86 -15.75
N ILE A 83 -7.76 20.91 -14.43
CA ILE A 83 -6.87 21.56 -13.45
C ILE A 83 -6.38 20.48 -12.49
N VAL A 84 -5.07 20.25 -12.50
CA VAL A 84 -4.40 19.34 -11.56
C VAL A 84 -3.76 20.18 -10.46
N LYS A 85 -4.14 19.91 -9.21
CA LYS A 85 -3.58 20.54 -8.01
C LYS A 85 -2.80 19.50 -7.21
N ASN A 86 -1.64 19.86 -6.71
CA ASN A 86 -0.90 19.01 -5.77
C ASN A 86 -1.63 19.04 -4.41
N HIS A 87 -2.25 17.92 -4.04
CA HIS A 87 -3.01 17.82 -2.78
C HIS A 87 -2.10 17.53 -1.57
N ILE A 88 -0.89 17.06 -1.82
CA ILE A 88 0.10 16.78 -0.78
C ILE A 88 1.07 17.95 -0.79
N VAL A 89 1.10 18.71 0.31
CA VAL A 89 2.17 19.67 0.56
C VAL A 89 3.44 18.84 0.68
N ASP A 90 4.46 19.16 -0.10
CA ASP A 90 5.77 18.49 -0.07
C ASP A 90 6.43 18.76 1.29
N ILE A 91 6.04 18.00 2.31
CA ILE A 91 6.63 18.05 3.64
C ILE A 91 7.91 17.21 3.57
N GLU A 92 9.05 17.85 3.83
CA GLU A 92 10.32 17.14 3.98
C GLU A 92 10.17 16.05 5.04
N GLN A 93 10.31 14.80 4.61
CA GLN A 93 10.21 13.67 5.54
C GLN A 93 11.52 13.52 6.33
N PRO A 94 11.45 13.15 7.61
CA PRO A 94 12.65 12.93 8.42
C PRO A 94 13.51 11.83 7.77
N GLY A 95 14.76 12.16 7.44
CA GLY A 95 15.69 11.26 6.77
C GLY A 95 15.91 11.54 5.28
N MET A 96 15.22 12.52 4.67
CA MET A 96 15.61 13.01 3.35
C MET A 96 16.89 13.85 3.45
N GLU A 97 17.96 13.38 2.81
CA GLU A 97 19.26 14.09 2.81
C GLU A 97 19.30 15.25 1.79
N LYS A 98 18.38 15.28 0.82
CA LYS A 98 18.28 16.28 -0.25
C LYS A 98 17.01 17.10 -0.09
N LYS A 99 17.11 18.41 -0.35
CA LYS A 99 15.97 19.33 -0.37
C LYS A 99 15.00 18.91 -1.47
N VAL A 100 13.70 19.02 -1.20
CA VAL A 100 12.67 18.72 -2.20
C VAL A 100 12.64 19.84 -3.22
N LYS A 101 12.76 19.51 -4.51
CA LYS A 101 12.59 20.48 -5.60
C LYS A 101 11.13 20.93 -5.65
N SER A 102 10.93 22.24 -5.73
CA SER A 102 9.58 22.81 -5.86
C SER A 102 8.99 22.44 -7.22
N LEU A 103 7.93 21.61 -7.20
CA LEU A 103 7.12 21.36 -8.38
C LEU A 103 6.05 22.46 -8.54
N PRO A 104 5.57 22.71 -9.77
CA PRO A 104 4.46 23.64 -9.97
C PRO A 104 3.23 23.18 -9.19
N ALA A 105 2.69 24.07 -8.34
CA ALA A 105 1.58 23.74 -7.45
C ALA A 105 0.28 23.43 -8.20
N ILE A 106 0.08 24.07 -9.36
CA ILE A 106 -1.11 23.94 -10.19
C ILE A 106 -0.66 23.81 -11.64
N VAL A 107 -1.09 22.74 -12.30
CA VAL A 107 -0.90 22.54 -13.74
C VAL A 107 -2.28 22.54 -14.40
N LYS A 108 -2.47 23.44 -15.36
CA LYS A 108 -3.74 23.62 -16.08
C LYS A 108 -3.57 23.23 -17.54
N GLN A 109 -4.62 22.66 -18.11
CA GLN A 109 -4.73 22.43 -19.55
C GLN A 109 -4.72 23.76 -20.31
N GLU A 110 -4.01 23.81 -21.44
CA GLU A 110 -3.94 25.00 -22.28
C GLU A 110 -5.17 25.16 -23.18
N ARG A 111 -5.41 26.39 -23.67
CA ARG A 111 -6.63 26.73 -24.45
C ARG A 111 -6.83 25.88 -25.69
N PHE A 112 -5.73 25.46 -26.33
CA PHE A 112 -5.74 24.70 -27.60
C PHE A 112 -5.24 23.27 -27.42
N GLU A 113 -5.08 22.80 -26.18
CA GLU A 113 -4.57 21.48 -25.86
C GLU A 113 -5.72 20.49 -25.69
N ASN A 114 -5.62 19.31 -26.31
CA ASN A 114 -6.56 18.21 -26.07
C ASN A 114 -6.26 17.50 -24.74
N GLU A 115 -7.24 16.85 -24.10
CA GLU A 115 -7.06 16.10 -22.86
C GLU A 115 -5.90 15.10 -22.94
N HIS A 116 -5.81 14.35 -24.05
CA HIS A 116 -4.71 13.41 -24.26
C HIS A 116 -3.35 14.12 -24.38
N GLN A 117 -3.30 15.28 -25.03
CA GLN A 117 -2.06 16.08 -25.13
C GLN A 117 -1.65 16.58 -23.75
N PHE A 118 -2.61 17.01 -22.93
CA PHE A 118 -2.41 17.41 -21.54
C PHE A 118 -1.84 16.27 -20.69
N PHE A 119 -2.41 15.07 -20.76
CA PHE A 119 -1.86 13.91 -20.06
C PHE A 119 -0.46 13.54 -20.55
N ASN A 120 -0.20 13.62 -21.86
CA ASN A 120 1.13 13.39 -22.41
C ASN A 120 2.14 14.43 -21.93
N ARG A 121 1.74 15.72 -21.83
CA ARG A 121 2.56 16.80 -21.30
C ARG A 121 2.90 16.56 -19.83
N LEU A 122 1.91 16.20 -19.01
CA LEU A 122 2.12 15.79 -17.62
C LEU A 122 3.08 14.60 -17.50
N GLN A 123 2.92 13.59 -18.34
CA GLN A 123 3.79 12.41 -18.34
C GLN A 123 5.22 12.77 -18.74
N LYS A 124 5.41 13.67 -19.72
CA LYS A 124 6.74 14.19 -20.09
C LYS A 124 7.38 14.94 -18.93
N MET A 125 6.66 15.82 -18.25
CA MET A 125 7.16 16.53 -17.06
C MET A 125 7.58 15.56 -15.95
N ALA A 126 6.76 14.53 -15.68
CA ALA A 126 7.09 13.52 -14.68
C ALA A 126 8.34 12.71 -15.07
N ASN A 127 8.44 12.29 -16.34
CA ASN A 127 9.60 11.57 -16.84
C ASN A 127 10.87 12.42 -16.78
N GLN A 128 10.77 13.71 -17.11
CA GLN A 128 11.89 14.65 -17.01
C GLN A 128 12.39 14.76 -15.56
N ALA A 129 11.49 14.96 -14.60
CA ALA A 129 11.85 15.01 -13.18
C ALA A 129 12.54 13.71 -12.70
N ILE A 130 12.09 12.54 -13.17
CA ILE A 130 12.73 11.25 -12.87
C ILE A 130 14.14 11.17 -13.46
N VAL A 131 14.33 11.64 -14.70
CA VAL A 131 15.63 11.64 -15.38
C VAL A 131 16.59 12.59 -14.68
N GLU A 132 16.16 13.81 -14.34
CA GLU A 132 16.95 14.77 -13.57
C GLU A 132 17.40 14.15 -12.25
N ALA A 133 16.50 13.57 -11.46
CA ALA A 133 16.83 12.93 -10.20
C ALA A 133 17.87 11.79 -10.36
N ARG A 134 17.79 11.02 -11.46
CA ARG A 134 18.79 9.98 -11.77
C ARG A 134 20.15 10.56 -12.10
N ILE A 135 20.21 11.67 -12.84
CA ILE A 135 21.46 12.35 -13.18
C ILE A 135 22.08 12.94 -11.90
N GLU A 136 21.30 13.63 -11.08
CA GLU A 136 21.76 14.22 -9.83
C GLU A 136 22.29 13.19 -8.83
N THR A 137 21.66 12.02 -8.77
CA THR A 137 22.13 10.92 -7.91
C THR A 137 23.39 10.26 -8.46
N LYS A 138 23.46 10.04 -9.78
CA LYS A 138 24.62 9.42 -10.44
C LYS A 138 25.87 10.28 -10.34
N TYR A 139 25.73 11.58 -10.59
CA TYR A 139 26.87 12.51 -10.63
C TYR A 139 27.07 13.31 -9.34
N ASN A 140 26.15 13.23 -8.36
CA ASN A 140 26.15 14.05 -7.14
C ASN A 140 26.20 15.55 -7.43
N ILE A 141 25.31 15.96 -8.32
CA ILE A 141 25.16 17.33 -8.81
C ILE A 141 23.72 17.77 -8.51
N GLU A 142 23.50 19.07 -8.32
CA GLU A 142 22.15 19.67 -8.27
C GLU A 142 21.90 20.45 -9.57
N LEU A 143 20.87 20.04 -10.31
CA LEU A 143 20.43 20.69 -11.54
C LEU A 143 19.47 21.82 -11.18
N LYS A 144 19.82 23.07 -11.55
CA LYS A 144 18.98 24.24 -11.30
C LYS A 144 18.01 24.50 -12.44
N ASN A 145 18.55 24.76 -13.62
CA ASN A 145 17.78 25.11 -14.81
C ASN A 145 18.36 24.38 -16.04
N ILE A 146 17.48 24.12 -17.01
CA ILE A 146 17.84 23.63 -18.33
C ILE A 146 17.34 24.69 -19.31
N ASP A 147 18.26 25.25 -20.09
CA ASP A 147 17.94 26.22 -21.12
C ASP A 147 17.23 25.56 -22.30
N GLU A 148 16.51 26.33 -23.11
CA GLU A 148 15.81 25.84 -24.31
C GLU A 148 16.76 25.20 -25.33
N GLU A 149 18.03 25.63 -25.33
CA GLU A 149 19.12 25.11 -26.17
C GLU A 149 19.71 23.78 -25.64
N GLY A 150 19.28 23.32 -24.47
CA GLY A 150 19.73 22.06 -23.86
C GLY A 150 20.96 22.18 -22.98
N ASN A 151 21.46 23.41 -22.72
CA ASN A 151 22.50 23.65 -21.74
C ASN A 151 21.92 23.57 -20.32
N ALA A 152 22.60 22.85 -19.43
CA ALA A 152 22.14 22.65 -18.05
C ALA A 152 23.08 23.36 -17.08
N GLU A 153 22.53 24.27 -16.29
CA GLU A 153 23.24 24.88 -15.18
C GLU A 153 23.24 23.95 -13.97
N PHE A 154 24.43 23.68 -13.45
CA PHE A 154 24.59 22.73 -12.37
C PHE A 154 25.54 23.20 -11.27
N VAL A 155 25.22 22.82 -10.03
CA VAL A 155 26.06 23.07 -8.87
C VAL A 155 26.61 21.75 -8.36
N ASN A 156 27.93 21.67 -8.20
CA ASN A 156 28.58 20.51 -7.63
C ASN A 156 28.25 20.41 -6.13
N ALA A 157 27.53 19.36 -5.73
CA ALA A 157 27.27 19.07 -4.31
C ALA A 157 28.49 18.40 -3.62
N SER A 158 29.69 18.58 -4.18
CA SER A 158 30.78 17.61 -4.04
C SER A 158 31.51 17.62 -2.71
N GLU A 159 31.47 18.71 -1.94
CA GLU A 159 32.21 18.80 -0.68
C GLU A 159 31.48 18.08 0.46
N GLU A 160 30.21 18.41 0.70
CA GLU A 160 29.42 17.77 1.76
C GLU A 160 29.28 16.26 1.57
N VAL A 161 29.09 15.79 0.34
CA VAL A 161 28.89 14.35 0.06
C VAL A 161 30.19 13.57 0.25
N LYS A 162 31.35 14.14 -0.12
CA LYS A 162 32.66 13.51 0.10
C LYS A 162 32.94 13.38 1.60
N GLU A 163 32.68 14.44 2.38
CA GLU A 163 32.82 14.41 3.84
C GLU A 163 31.88 13.38 4.49
N ARG A 164 30.62 13.33 4.07
CA ARG A 164 29.66 12.34 4.60
C ARG A 164 30.07 10.89 4.30
N LYS A 165 30.54 10.59 3.08
CA LYS A 165 31.05 9.25 2.74
C LYS A 165 32.28 8.89 3.58
N SER A 166 33.18 9.85 3.78
CA SER A 166 34.34 9.70 4.68
C SER A 166 33.89 9.40 6.12
N ASN A 167 32.93 10.15 6.65
CA ASN A 167 32.39 9.97 7.99
C ASN A 167 31.66 8.65 8.17
N LYS A 168 30.86 8.19 7.18
CA LYS A 168 30.23 6.86 7.19
C LYS A 168 31.29 5.75 7.23
N ARG A 169 32.39 5.87 6.45
CA ARG A 169 33.51 4.92 6.48
C ARG A 169 34.23 4.92 7.84
N LYS A 170 34.49 6.09 8.42
CA LYS A 170 35.11 6.21 9.76
C LYS A 170 34.27 5.52 10.84
N LYS A 171 32.97 5.83 10.91
CA LYS A 171 32.04 5.18 11.85
C LYS A 171 31.97 3.66 11.69
N TYR A 172 31.98 3.18 10.45
CA TYR A 172 32.01 1.74 10.19
C TYR A 172 33.32 1.10 10.67
N ALA A 173 34.45 1.76 10.42
CA ALA A 173 35.76 1.30 10.89
C ALA A 173 35.85 1.26 12.42
N GLU A 174 35.35 2.29 13.12
CA GLU A 174 35.24 2.32 14.58
C GLU A 174 34.39 1.16 15.12
N LYS A 175 33.21 0.95 14.55
CA LYS A 175 32.34 -0.17 14.94
C LYS A 175 32.99 -1.54 14.72
N GLN A 176 33.81 -1.68 13.68
CA GLN A 176 34.59 -2.90 13.46
C GLN A 176 35.74 -3.05 14.45
N LYS A 177 36.39 -1.96 14.86
CA LYS A 177 37.42 -1.97 15.92
C LYS A 177 36.81 -2.37 17.26
N GLU A 178 35.66 -1.79 17.63
CA GLU A 178 34.92 -2.15 18.86
C GLU A 178 34.53 -3.63 18.89
N LYS A 179 34.02 -4.16 17.77
CA LYS A 179 33.70 -5.60 17.64
C LYS A 179 34.93 -6.50 17.79
N LYS A 180 36.10 -6.05 17.35
CA LYS A 180 37.34 -6.80 17.52
C LYS A 180 37.84 -6.73 18.97
N LEU A 181 37.66 -5.59 19.64
CA LEU A 181 38.02 -5.40 21.05
C LEU A 181 37.14 -6.24 21.98
N SER A 182 35.81 -6.27 21.76
CA SER A 182 34.91 -7.09 22.56
C SER A 182 35.21 -8.59 22.43
N LYS A 183 35.51 -9.07 21.22
CA LYS A 183 35.97 -10.46 21.01
C LYS A 183 37.27 -10.82 21.72
N LYS A 184 38.16 -9.85 21.96
CA LYS A 184 39.40 -10.08 22.71
C LYS A 184 39.17 -10.13 24.23
N PHE A 185 38.09 -9.53 24.72
CA PHE A 185 37.71 -9.55 26.13
C PHE A 185 37.01 -10.86 26.54
N ASP A 186 36.59 -11.69 25.59
CA ASP A 186 36.01 -13.03 25.84
C ASP A 186 37.06 -14.08 26.27
N ASN A 187 38.26 -13.67 26.71
CA ASN A 187 39.26 -14.58 27.32
C ASN A 187 38.74 -15.24 28.61
N GLU A 188 37.62 -14.77 29.19
CA GLU A 188 36.95 -15.41 30.32
C GLU A 188 36.38 -16.80 29.96
N PHE A 189 36.09 -17.07 28.68
CA PHE A 189 35.63 -18.39 28.23
C PHE A 189 36.76 -19.41 28.11
N ASP A 190 38.00 -18.96 27.85
CA ASP A 190 39.16 -19.85 27.80
C ASP A 190 39.61 -20.30 29.20
N LEU A 191 39.36 -19.48 30.23
CA LEU A 191 39.64 -19.81 31.64
C LEU A 191 38.63 -20.78 32.26
N LYS A 192 37.45 -20.98 31.65
CA LYS A 192 36.37 -21.87 32.13
C LYS A 192 36.27 -23.19 31.33
N LYS A 193 37.35 -23.62 30.69
CA LYS A 193 37.42 -24.98 30.11
C LYS A 193 37.68 -25.99 31.21
N GLU A 194 36.62 -26.54 31.80
CA GLU A 194 36.73 -27.73 32.65
C GLU A 194 37.24 -28.91 31.81
N ARG A 195 38.36 -29.50 32.25
CA ARG A 195 38.84 -30.77 31.72
C ARG A 195 38.05 -31.91 32.37
N VAL A 196 37.00 -32.35 31.70
CA VAL A 196 36.22 -33.53 32.13
C VAL A 196 36.99 -34.79 31.71
N LEU A 197 37.25 -35.69 32.67
CA LEU A 197 37.92 -36.96 32.40
C LEU A 197 36.94 -37.96 31.77
N PHE A 198 37.43 -38.77 30.85
CA PHE A 198 36.62 -39.75 30.13
C PHE A 198 36.06 -40.81 31.11
N GLY A 199 34.77 -40.72 31.43
CA GLY A 199 34.10 -41.57 32.41
C GLY A 199 33.24 -40.81 33.42
N GLU A 200 33.47 -39.50 33.60
CA GLU A 200 32.52 -38.65 34.31
C GLU A 200 31.29 -38.39 33.43
N VAL A 201 30.14 -38.91 33.84
CA VAL A 201 28.86 -38.64 33.16
C VAL A 201 28.53 -37.17 33.38
N ALA A 202 28.65 -36.38 32.32
CA ALA A 202 28.17 -35.00 32.30
C ALA A 202 26.76 -34.95 32.90
N SER A 203 26.53 -34.03 33.83
CA SER A 203 25.23 -33.84 34.48
C SER A 203 24.09 -33.90 33.47
N ALA A 204 22.99 -34.56 33.84
CA ALA A 204 21.85 -34.77 32.95
C ALA A 204 21.48 -33.44 32.27
N PRO A 205 21.31 -33.43 30.93
CA PRO A 205 21.13 -32.20 30.19
C PRO A 205 19.95 -31.42 30.77
N PRO A 206 20.09 -30.11 30.99
CA PRO A 206 19.06 -29.31 31.62
C PRO A 206 17.76 -29.43 30.80
N VAL A 207 16.67 -29.80 31.47
CA VAL A 207 15.36 -29.89 30.84
C VAL A 207 14.92 -28.48 30.46
N LEU A 208 14.87 -28.20 29.14
CA LEU A 208 14.51 -26.89 28.60
C LEU A 208 13.04 -26.55 28.91
N ARG A 209 12.80 -25.85 30.04
CA ARG A 209 11.48 -25.30 30.40
C ARG A 209 11.21 -23.93 29.78
N ALA A 210 12.14 -23.41 28.98
CA ALA A 210 12.06 -22.07 28.42
C ALA A 210 11.01 -22.00 27.30
N LYS A 211 9.98 -21.18 27.51
CA LYS A 211 9.01 -20.83 26.45
C LYS A 211 9.69 -19.94 25.41
N LEU A 212 9.50 -20.23 24.13
CA LEU A 212 9.98 -19.40 23.02
C LEU A 212 9.37 -17.99 23.14
N LYS A 213 10.21 -16.95 23.16
CA LYS A 213 9.84 -15.52 23.36
C LYS A 213 8.79 -14.97 22.36
N LYS A 214 8.45 -15.72 21.30
CA LYS A 214 7.49 -15.33 20.26
C LYS A 214 6.50 -16.45 19.90
N ALA A 215 6.48 -17.55 20.64
CA ALA A 215 5.44 -18.55 20.41
C ALA A 215 4.11 -17.98 20.94
N PRO A 216 3.04 -17.96 20.12
CA PRO A 216 1.73 -17.61 20.64
C PRO A 216 1.36 -18.61 21.74
N GLU A 217 0.81 -18.11 22.85
CA GLU A 217 0.32 -18.95 23.92
C GLU A 217 -0.85 -19.79 23.40
N PHE A 218 -0.55 -20.99 22.90
CA PHE A 218 -1.59 -21.95 22.62
C PHE A 218 -2.17 -22.39 23.95
N ASN A 219 -3.35 -21.85 24.25
CA ASN A 219 -4.24 -22.43 25.24
C ASN A 219 -4.30 -23.94 24.98
N LYS A 220 -3.85 -24.73 25.98
CA LYS A 220 -3.93 -26.21 25.96
C LYS A 220 -5.26 -26.61 25.31
N ALA A 221 -5.20 -27.52 24.33
CA ALA A 221 -6.38 -27.98 23.60
C ALA A 221 -7.44 -28.42 24.63
N GLY A 222 -8.50 -27.64 24.78
CA GLY A 222 -9.49 -27.75 25.87
C GLY A 222 -9.95 -26.42 26.47
N LYS A 223 -9.12 -25.36 26.42
CA LYS A 223 -9.50 -24.01 26.90
C LYS A 223 -10.17 -23.11 25.84
N ARG A 224 -10.42 -23.62 24.64
CA ARG A 224 -11.20 -22.88 23.63
C ARG A 224 -12.60 -22.66 24.19
N GLN A 225 -13.04 -21.40 24.25
CA GLN A 225 -14.41 -21.05 24.65
C GLN A 225 -15.38 -21.71 23.67
N LEU A 226 -15.95 -22.85 24.07
CA LEU A 226 -17.02 -23.51 23.34
C LEU A 226 -18.17 -22.52 23.17
N PHE A 227 -18.75 -22.48 21.97
CA PHE A 227 -19.83 -21.56 21.63
C PHE A 227 -21.01 -21.62 22.62
N LEU A 228 -21.24 -22.78 23.25
CA LEU A 228 -22.23 -22.97 24.30
C LEU A 228 -22.03 -22.08 25.53
N LYS A 229 -20.79 -21.73 25.91
CA LYS A 229 -20.54 -20.82 27.05
C LYS A 229 -21.05 -19.39 26.80
N LYS A 230 -21.26 -19.00 25.54
CA LYS A 230 -21.83 -17.70 25.18
C LYS A 230 -23.36 -17.66 25.26
N MET A 231 -24.01 -18.81 25.40
CA MET A 231 -25.47 -18.91 25.45
C MET A 231 -26.02 -18.88 26.89
N PHE A 232 -25.17 -18.98 27.90
CA PHE A 232 -25.55 -18.86 29.31
C PHE A 232 -24.94 -17.59 29.92
N PRO A 233 -25.72 -16.73 30.60
CA PRO A 233 -25.17 -15.60 31.33
C PRO A 233 -24.41 -16.12 32.56
N SER A 234 -23.08 -16.10 32.52
CA SER A 234 -22.25 -16.36 33.70
C SER A 234 -22.34 -15.15 34.63
N ILE A 235 -23.01 -15.34 35.76
CA ILE A 235 -23.03 -14.43 36.90
C ILE A 235 -21.64 -14.51 37.56
N THR A 236 -20.74 -13.54 37.31
CA THR A 236 -19.60 -13.22 38.19
C THR A 236 -18.84 -11.97 37.74
N GLU A 237 -18.73 -11.03 38.68
CA GLU A 237 -17.66 -10.05 39.00
C GLU A 237 -17.02 -9.18 37.88
N PRO A 238 -16.93 -7.85 38.07
CA PRO A 238 -16.35 -6.95 37.08
C PRO A 238 -14.82 -7.10 37.00
N GLU A 239 -14.35 -7.63 35.88
CA GLU A 239 -12.92 -7.60 35.53
C GLU A 239 -12.41 -6.15 35.49
N GLU A 240 -11.32 -5.89 36.22
CA GLU A 240 -10.59 -4.62 36.19
C GLU A 240 -10.19 -4.30 34.74
N LYS A 241 -10.88 -3.35 34.14
CA LYS A 241 -10.55 -2.87 32.80
C LYS A 241 -9.17 -2.24 32.87
N ASN A 242 -8.19 -2.91 32.27
CA ASN A 242 -6.91 -2.31 31.91
C ASN A 242 -7.17 -1.09 31.01
N VAL A 243 -7.28 0.09 31.61
CA VAL A 243 -7.48 1.35 30.89
C VAL A 243 -6.19 1.63 30.13
N ALA A 244 -6.24 1.50 28.81
CA ALA A 244 -5.13 1.84 27.96
C ALA A 244 -4.69 3.30 28.23
N PRO A 245 -3.37 3.58 28.32
CA PRO A 245 -2.90 4.93 28.59
C PRO A 245 -3.39 5.88 27.49
N LEU A 246 -4.05 6.95 27.91
CA LEU A 246 -4.81 7.88 27.04
C LEU A 246 -3.93 8.64 26.03
N SER A 247 -2.59 8.58 26.15
CA SER A 247 -1.68 9.29 25.25
C SER A 247 -0.64 8.37 24.61
N LYS A 248 -0.54 8.44 23.28
CA LYS A 248 0.45 7.70 22.47
C LYS A 248 1.91 8.07 22.82
N LYS A 249 2.12 9.24 23.43
CA LYS A 249 3.44 9.79 23.79
C LYS A 249 4.10 9.10 24.98
N LEU A 250 3.33 8.40 25.83
CA LEU A 250 3.86 7.71 27.03
C LEU A 250 4.36 6.28 26.76
N LYS A 251 4.36 5.81 25.51
CA LYS A 251 4.77 4.42 25.21
C LYS A 251 6.25 4.16 25.52
N ASN A 252 7.14 5.10 25.19
CA ASN A 252 8.59 4.90 25.24
C ASN A 252 9.29 5.52 26.46
N VAL A 253 8.54 6.03 27.44
CA VAL A 253 9.09 6.65 28.65
C VAL A 253 9.49 5.58 29.67
N GLN A 254 10.50 5.83 30.50
CA GLN A 254 10.89 4.94 31.61
C GLN A 254 9.75 4.80 32.64
N PRO A 255 9.58 3.63 33.29
CA PRO A 255 8.44 3.37 34.17
C PRO A 255 8.38 4.29 35.39
N GLU A 256 9.53 4.71 35.92
CA GLU A 256 9.60 5.64 37.07
C GLU A 256 9.08 7.04 36.71
N VAL A 257 9.50 7.56 35.56
CA VAL A 257 9.03 8.85 35.04
C VAL A 257 7.52 8.81 34.78
N LYS A 258 6.98 7.67 34.32
CA LYS A 258 5.53 7.50 34.17
C LYS A 258 4.79 7.60 35.51
N LYS A 259 5.33 6.99 36.57
CA LYS A 259 4.73 7.06 37.91
C LYS A 259 4.69 8.51 38.40
N ASN A 260 5.79 9.25 38.23
CA ASN A 260 5.86 10.66 38.64
C ASN A 260 4.85 11.53 37.87
N LEU A 261 4.73 11.35 36.56
CA LEU A 261 3.77 12.06 35.74
C LEU A 261 2.30 11.76 36.12
N GLU A 262 1.99 10.52 36.51
CA GLU A 262 0.65 10.17 36.96
C GLU A 262 0.33 10.82 38.32
N ILE A 263 1.30 10.87 39.24
CA ILE A 263 1.17 11.56 40.54
C ILE A 263 0.90 13.06 40.32
N GLU A 264 1.67 13.72 39.44
CA GLU A 264 1.45 15.14 39.11
C GLU A 264 0.08 15.37 38.48
N ARG A 265 -0.33 14.51 37.56
CA ARG A 265 -1.67 14.58 36.95
C ARG A 265 -2.77 14.49 38.00
N LEU A 266 -2.69 13.55 38.93
CA LEU A 266 -3.67 13.41 40.02
C LEU A 266 -3.72 14.66 40.88
N ARG A 267 -2.55 15.23 41.23
CA ARG A 267 -2.44 16.49 42.00
C ARG A 267 -3.14 17.65 41.29
N VAL A 268 -2.90 17.83 39.99
CA VAL A 268 -3.53 18.88 39.17
C VAL A 268 -5.05 18.68 39.10
N VAL A 269 -5.51 17.45 38.88
CA VAL A 269 -6.94 17.14 38.83
C VAL A 269 -7.63 17.42 40.15
N GLN A 270 -7.01 17.08 41.28
CA GLN A 270 -7.51 17.39 42.62
C GLN A 270 -7.62 18.90 42.84
N LEU A 271 -6.56 19.66 42.53
CA LEU A 271 -6.57 21.12 42.64
C LEU A 271 -7.65 21.76 41.77
N TYR A 272 -7.80 21.29 40.53
CA TYR A 272 -8.86 21.75 39.63
C TYR A 272 -10.25 21.47 40.20
N ARG A 273 -10.48 20.29 40.77
CA ARG A 273 -11.76 19.95 41.42
C ARG A 273 -12.04 20.85 42.61
N MET A 274 -11.05 21.11 43.46
CA MET A 274 -11.18 22.03 44.60
C MET A 274 -11.45 23.47 44.15
N MET A 275 -10.79 23.94 43.09
CA MET A 275 -11.03 25.26 42.53
C MET A 275 -12.44 25.36 41.93
N LYS A 276 -12.89 24.31 41.24
CA LYS A 276 -14.23 24.25 40.65
C LYS A 276 -15.33 24.18 41.72
N SER A 277 -15.11 23.44 42.81
CA SER A 277 -16.06 23.41 43.93
C SER A 277 -16.16 24.76 44.63
N LYS A 278 -15.03 25.46 44.81
CA LYS A 278 -15.00 26.83 45.35
C LYS A 278 -15.67 27.86 44.44
N LYS A 279 -15.64 27.67 43.12
CA LYS A 279 -16.31 28.56 42.15
C LYS A 279 -17.83 28.28 42.04
N ALA A 280 -18.25 27.08 42.41
CA ALA A 280 -19.66 26.66 42.37
C ALA A 280 -20.39 26.91 43.70
N SER A 281 -19.63 27.14 44.78
CA SER A 281 -20.11 27.73 46.04
C SER A 281 -20.10 29.25 45.95
#